data_AF-A0A9E4YVA1-F1
#
_entry.id   AF-A0A9E4YVA1-F1
#
_cell.length_a   1.000
_cell.length_b   1.000
_cell.length_c   1.000
_cell.angle_alpha   90.00
_cell.angle_beta   90.00
_cell.angle_gamma   90.00
#
_symmetry.space_group_name_H-M   'P 1'
#
loop_
_entity.id
_entity.type
_entity.pdbx_description
1 polymer ?
#
loop_
_entity_poly.entity_id
_entity_poly.type
_entity_poly.pdbx_seq_one_letter_code
_entity_poly.pdbx_strand_id
1 'polypeptide(L)' 'MIRFEDILQLSIDERLDLVEKIWDSITDSDDPLPLTNAQRAELDRRLQAHAQNPDEVETWNEVKSKIQRRK' A
#
# COMPACT_ATOMS: atom_id res chain seq x y z
N MET A 1 -10.73 -13.90 22.14
CA MET A 1 -9.46 -13.50 21.49
C MET A 1 -9.43 -14.17 20.13
N ILE A 2 -9.43 -13.39 19.05
CA ILE A 2 -9.35 -13.94 17.69
C ILE A 2 -7.92 -14.41 17.47
N ARG A 3 -7.72 -15.65 17.03
CA ARG A 3 -6.40 -16.18 16.71
C ARG A 3 -6.21 -16.19 15.20
N PHE A 4 -4.96 -16.20 14.76
CA PHE A 4 -4.65 -16.17 13.33
C PHE A 4 -5.22 -17.38 12.59
N GLU A 5 -5.27 -18.54 13.25
CA GLU A 5 -5.85 -19.76 12.69
C GLU A 5 -7.34 -19.62 12.38
N ASP A 6 -8.07 -18.79 13.14
CA ASP A 6 -9.49 -18.53 12.93
C ASP A 6 -9.72 -17.72 11.64
N ILE A 7 -8.79 -16.81 11.30
CA ILE A 7 -8.79 -16.04 10.04
C ILE A 7 -8.53 -16.98 8.85
N LEU A 8 -7.69 -18.00 9.02
CA LEU A 8 -7.39 -18.95 7.94
C LEU A 8 -8.55 -19.90 7.61
N GLN A 9 -9.55 -20.04 8.50
CA GLN A 9 -10.77 -20.79 8.22
C GLN A 9 -11.77 -20.01 7.34
N LEU A 10 -11.59 -18.69 7.21
CA LEU A 10 -12.42 -17.87 6.33
C LEU A 10 -12.13 -18.17 4.86
N SER A 11 -13.14 -17.99 4.02
CA SER A 11 -12.97 -18.00 2.58
C SER A 11 -11.99 -16.90 2.12
N ILE A 12 -11.54 -16.98 0.87
CA ILE A 12 -10.67 -15.93 0.31
C ILE A 12 -11.38 -14.57 0.34
N ASP A 13 -12.66 -14.54 -0.04
CA ASP A 13 -13.44 -13.30 -0.11
C ASP A 13 -13.63 -12.67 1.27
N GLU A 14 -13.95 -13.47 2.29
CA GLU A 14 -14.06 -13.00 3.68
C GLU A 14 -12.72 -12.49 4.24
N ARG A 15 -11.59 -13.11 3.83
CA ARG A 15 -10.27 -12.60 4.21
C ARG A 15 -9.95 -11.27 3.53
N LEU A 16 -10.34 -11.10 2.27
CA LEU A 16 -10.14 -9.83 1.56
C LEU A 16 -10.97 -8.71 2.18
N ASP A 17 -12.24 -8.97 2.49
CA ASP A 17 -13.12 -8.03 3.20
C ASP A 17 -12.58 -7.69 4.59
N LEU A 18 -12.04 -8.68 5.32
CA LEU A 18 -11.38 -8.43 6.60
C LEU A 18 -10.11 -7.58 6.46
N VAL A 19 -9.29 -7.82 5.43
CA VAL A 19 -8.09 -7.01 5.16
C VAL A 19 -8.47 -5.56 4.86
N GLU A 20 -9.50 -5.34 4.06
CA GLU A 20 -10.03 -4.00 3.76
C GLU A 20 -10.50 -3.29 5.04
N LYS A 21 -11.32 -3.95 5.86
CA LYS A 21 -11.79 -3.39 7.14
C LYS A 21 -10.67 -3.06 8.13
N ILE A 22 -9.64 -3.91 8.20
CA ILE A 22 -8.46 -3.63 9.03
C ILE A 22 -7.73 -2.41 8.49
N TRP A 23 -7.58 -2.32 7.17
CA TRP A 23 -6.93 -1.19 6.52
C TRP A 23 -7.67 0.13 6.81
N ASP A 24 -9.00 0.14 6.67
CA ASP A 24 -9.84 1.30 7.00
C ASP A 24 -9.69 1.70 8.48
N SER A 25 -9.65 0.72 9.39
CA SER A 25 -9.48 1.01 10.82
C SER A 25 -8.14 1.65 11.18
N ILE A 26 -7.09 1.40 10.38
CA ILE A 26 -5.78 2.02 10.54
C ILE A 26 -5.79 3.45 9.98
N THR A 27 -6.53 3.70 8.89
CA THR A 27 -6.67 5.05 8.35
C THR A 27 -7.57 5.94 9.21
N ASP A 28 -8.53 5.34 9.89
CA ASP A 28 -9.44 6.02 10.82
C ASP A 28 -8.81 6.25 12.21
N SER A 29 -7.64 5.66 12.49
CA SER A 29 -6.95 5.92 13.75
C SER A 29 -6.25 7.29 13.71
N ASP A 30 -6.43 8.09 14.77
CA ASP A 30 -5.72 9.36 14.97
C ASP A 30 -4.24 9.16 15.38
N ASP A 31 -3.71 7.94 15.23
CA ASP A 31 -2.33 7.65 15.61
C ASP A 31 -1.37 8.41 14.68
N PRO A 32 -0.54 9.31 15.23
CA PRO A 32 0.36 10.08 14.39
C PRO A 32 1.38 9.13 13.75
N LEU A 33 1.48 9.20 12.42
CA LEU A 33 2.58 8.63 11.66
C LEU A 33 3.59 9.74 11.34
N PRO A 34 4.51 10.08 12.28
CA PRO A 34 5.43 11.17 12.08
C PRO A 34 6.42 10.84 10.96
N LEU A 35 6.40 11.66 9.92
CA LEU A 35 7.42 11.63 8.88
C LEU A 35 8.62 12.47 9.32
N THR A 36 9.82 11.93 9.10
CA THR A 36 11.04 12.74 9.16
C THR A 36 10.99 13.83 8.08
N ASN A 37 11.75 14.92 8.28
CA ASN A 37 11.84 15.99 7.29
C ASN A 37 12.29 15.48 5.91
N ALA A 38 13.21 14.51 5.89
CA ALA A 38 13.68 13.89 4.65
C ALA A 38 12.58 13.10 3.93
N GLN A 39 11.76 12.35 4.67
CA GLN A 39 10.62 11.63 4.10
C GLN A 39 9.56 12.58 3.56
N ARG A 40 9.22 13.65 4.31
CA ARG A 40 8.26 14.67 3.86
C ARG A 40 8.73 15.33 2.56
N ALA A 41 9.99 15.76 2.51
CA ALA A 41 10.57 16.37 1.32
C ALA A 41 10.56 15.43 0.10
N GLU A 42 10.82 14.14 0.30
CA GLU A 42 10.75 13.16 -0.79
C GLU A 42 9.32 12.92 -1.29
N LEU A 43 8.33 12.91 -0.40
CA LEU A 43 6.92 12.81 -0.80
C LEU A 43 6.49 14.05 -1.59
N ASP A 44 6.82 15.25 -1.11
CA ASP A 44 6.51 16.52 -1.80
C ASP A 44 7.14 16.54 -3.19
N ARG A 45 8.40 16.11 -3.31
CA ARG A 45 9.11 16.01 -4.60
C ARG A 45 8.40 15.04 -5.57
N ARG A 46 7.98 13.87 -5.09
CA ARG A 46 7.29 12.87 -5.93
C ARG A 46 5.91 13.31 -6.36
N LEU A 47 5.15 13.95 -5.46
CA LEU A 47 3.84 14.50 -5.77
C LEU A 47 3.96 15.61 -6.82
N GLN A 48 4.95 16.49 -6.69
CA GLN A 48 5.19 17.53 -7.69
C GLN A 48 5.59 16.94 -9.05
N ALA A 49 6.49 15.94 -9.06
CA ALA A 49 6.90 15.28 -10.30
C ALA A 49 5.70 14.63 -11.02
N HIS A 50 4.85 13.91 -10.28
CA HIS A 50 3.66 13.28 -10.84
C HIS A 50 2.64 14.32 -11.34
N ALA A 51 2.45 15.44 -10.63
CA ALA A 51 1.57 16.51 -11.09
C ALA A 51 2.05 17.17 -12.40
N GLN A 52 3.36 17.22 -12.65
CA GLN A 52 3.94 17.74 -13.89
C GLN A 52 3.91 16.71 -15.03
N ASN A 53 3.99 15.42 -14.71
CA ASN A 53 3.98 14.34 -15.69
C ASN A 53 3.12 13.14 -15.21
N PRO A 54 1.78 13.24 -15.30
CA PRO A 54 0.88 12.22 -14.76
C PRO A 54 1.02 10.86 -15.45
N ASP A 55 1.44 10.85 -16.71
CA ASP A 55 1.61 9.64 -17.53
C ASP A 55 2.98 8.97 -17.31
N GLU A 56 3.85 9.54 -16.47
CA GLU A 56 5.13 8.94 -16.06
C GLU A 56 4.91 7.83 -15.02
N VAL A 57 4.22 6.79 -15.45
CA VAL A 57 3.86 5.62 -14.65
C VAL A 57 4.29 4.35 -15.37
N GLU A 58 4.54 3.30 -14.58
CA GLU A 58 4.74 1.96 -15.11
C GLU A 58 3.52 1.10 -14.76
N THR A 59 3.03 0.33 -15.73
CA THR A 59 1.98 -0.64 -15.47
C THR A 59 2.50 -1.75 -14.57
N TRP A 60 1.60 -2.38 -13.82
CA TRP A 60 1.95 -3.54 -13.02
C TRP A 60 2.60 -4.67 -13.83
N ASN A 61 2.13 -4.88 -15.06
CA ASN A 61 2.69 -5.90 -15.95
C ASN A 61 4.15 -5.59 -16.33
N GLU A 62 4.49 -4.32 -16.59
CA GLU A 62 5.86 -3.89 -16.89
C GLU A 62 6.77 -4.07 -15.69
N VAL A 63 6.34 -3.63 -14.50
CA VAL A 63 7.09 -3.78 -13.25
C VAL A 63 7.33 -5.26 -12.95
N LYS A 64 6.28 -6.10 -13.03
CA LYS A 64 6.36 -7.54 -12.80
C LYS A 64 7.33 -8.21 -13.79
N SER A 65 7.28 -7.83 -15.07
CA SER A 65 8.19 -8.33 -16.10
C SER A 65 9.65 -7.95 -15.80
N LYS A 66 9.91 -6.71 -15.36
CA LYS A 66 11.25 -6.24 -14.98
C LYS A 66 11.80 -7.03 -13.78
N ILE A 67 11.00 -7.28 -12.76
CA ILE A 67 11.41 -8.05 -11.57
C ILE A 67 11.75 -9.50 -11.94
N GLN A 68 10.91 -10.14 -12.76
CA GLN A 68 11.11 -11.54 -13.16
C GLN A 68 12.38 -11.74 -14.01
N ARG A 69 12.75 -10.77 -14.84
CA ARG A 69 13.99 -10.81 -15.65
C ARG A 69 15.28 -10.64 -14.85
N ARG A 70 15.19 -10.21 -13.58
CA ARG A 70 16.35 -10.03 -12.67
C ARG A 70 16.68 -11.28 -11.85
N LYS A 71 15.89 -12.34 -11.99
CA LYS A 71 16.20 -13.68 -11.46
C LYS A 71 16.95 -14.49 -12.51
#